data_AF-A0A958XIT5-F1
#
_entry.id   AF-A0A958XIT5-F1
#
_cell.length_a   1.000
_cell.length_b   1.000
_cell.length_c   1.000
_cell.angle_alpha   90.00
_cell.angle_beta   90.00
_cell.angle_gamma   90.00
#
_symmetry.space_group_name_H-M   'P 1'
#
loop_
_entity.id
_entity.type
_entity.pdbx_description
1 polymer ?
#
loop_
_entity_poly.entity_id
_entity_poly.type
_entity_poly.pdbx_seq_one_letter_code
_entity_poly.pdbx_strand_id
1 'polypeptide(L)' 'MARENNIQGVVALTFVVDKDGRVREVNVLKDIGGSCGKEALRVVETMPRWLPGEANGHPVKVRFTLPVRFRLE' A
#
# COMPACT_ATOMS: atom_id res chain seq x y z
N MET A 1 17.69 10.67 -10.34
CA MET A 1 16.28 11.05 -10.57
C MET A 1 15.33 10.93 -9.37
N ALA A 2 15.45 9.98 -8.43
CA ALA A 2 14.69 10.05 -7.15
C ALA A 2 15.53 10.58 -5.96
N ARG A 3 16.86 10.40 -5.98
CA ARG A 3 17.77 10.93 -4.93
C ARG A 3 18.01 12.44 -5.02
N GLU A 4 17.59 13.11 -6.09
CA GLU A 4 17.98 14.51 -6.38
C GLU A 4 16.92 15.56 -6.02
N ASN A 5 15.69 15.16 -5.68
CA ASN A 5 14.56 16.11 -5.53
C ASN A 5 14.15 16.42 -4.07
N ASN A 6 14.93 16.03 -3.05
CA ASN A 6 14.57 16.22 -1.64
C ASN A 6 13.18 15.67 -1.24
N ILE A 7 12.66 14.68 -1.97
CA ILE A 7 11.28 14.18 -1.76
C ILE A 7 11.30 13.19 -0.59
N GLN A 8 10.89 13.70 0.57
CA GLN A 8 10.63 12.93 1.78
C GLN A 8 9.17 13.12 2.18
N GLY A 9 8.57 12.09 2.75
CA GLY A 9 7.19 12.19 3.21
C GLY A 9 6.47 10.86 3.27
N VAL A 10 5.15 10.94 3.39
CA VAL A 10 4.28 9.77 3.53
C VAL A 10 3.37 9.66 2.33
N VAL A 11 3.54 8.59 1.57
CA VAL A 11 2.55 8.14 0.58
C VAL A 11 1.54 7.28 1.32
N ALA A 12 0.26 7.60 1.23
CA ALA A 12 -0.80 6.77 1.80
C ALA A 12 -1.49 6.00 0.67
N LEU A 13 -1.64 4.69 0.84
CA LEU A 13 -2.36 3.82 -0.09
C LEU A 13 -3.50 3.14 0.64
N THR A 14 -4.56 2.82 -0.08
CA THR A 14 -5.61 1.92 0.37
C THR A 14 -5.71 0.72 -0.55
N PHE A 15 -6.03 -0.43 0.00
CA PHE A 15 -6.28 -1.64 -0.75
C PHE A 15 -7.23 -2.56 0.01
N VAL A 16 -7.79 -3.53 -0.69
CA VAL A 16 -8.66 -4.56 -0.11
C VAL A 16 -7.88 -5.87 -0.01
N VAL A 17 -7.84 -6.46 1.18
CA VAL A 17 -7.41 -7.84 1.36
C VAL A 17 -8.65 -8.71 1.24
N ASP A 18 -8.66 -9.60 0.26
CA ASP A 18 -9.74 -10.54 0.03
C ASP A 18 -9.68 -11.73 1.00
N LYS A 19 -10.73 -12.53 1.05
CA LYS A 19 -10.85 -13.71 1.94
C LYS A 19 -9.77 -14.77 1.69
N ASP A 20 -9.16 -14.77 0.51
CA ASP A 20 -8.06 -15.66 0.13
C ASP A 20 -6.66 -15.06 0.41
N GLY A 21 -6.63 -13.87 1.03
CA GLY A 21 -5.41 -13.15 1.34
C GLY A 21 -4.83 -12.33 0.18
N ARG A 22 -5.48 -12.30 -0.99
CA ARG A 22 -4.98 -11.50 -2.11
C ARG A 22 -5.29 -10.03 -1.92
N VAL A 23 -4.32 -9.19 -2.25
CA VAL A 23 -4.49 -7.75 -2.30
C VAL A 23 -5.15 -7.37 -3.63
N ARG A 24 -6.20 -6.54 -3.57
CA ARG A 24 -6.96 -6.02 -4.72
C ARG A 24 -7.31 -4.56 -4.50
N GLU A 25 -7.78 -3.89 -5.56
CA GLU A 25 -8.26 -2.49 -5.50
C GLU A 25 -7.26 -1.52 -4.84
N VAL A 26 -5.97 -1.65 -5.19
CA VAL A 26 -4.93 -0.77 -4.68
C VAL A 26 -5.12 0.63 -5.27
N ASN A 27 -5.21 1.63 -4.40
CA ASN A 27 -5.40 3.03 -4.76
C ASN A 27 -4.47 3.90 -3.92
N VAL A 28 -3.86 4.91 -4.54
CA VAL A 28 -3.06 5.91 -3.83
C VAL A 28 -3.99 7.00 -3.30
N LEU A 29 -4.05 7.16 -1.98
CA LEU A 29 -4.83 8.21 -1.32
C LEU A 29 -4.07 9.54 -1.24
N LYS A 30 -2.76 9.46 -1.05
CA LYS A 30 -1.88 10.62 -0.96
C LYS A 30 -0.54 10.27 -1.58
N ASP A 31 -0.12 11.05 -2.56
CA ASP A 31 1.20 10.96 -3.17
C ASP A 31 2.04 12.18 -2.75
N ILE A 32 3.35 11.97 -2.61
CA ILE A 32 4.34 13.01 -2.37
C ILE A 32 5.04 13.45 -3.66
N GLY A 33 4.68 12.85 -4.80
CA GLY A 33 5.26 13.14 -6.10
C GLY A 33 6.55 12.35 -6.36
N GLY A 34 7.28 12.70 -7.42
CA GLY A 34 8.58 12.08 -7.71
C GLY A 34 8.55 10.59 -8.05
N SER A 35 7.41 10.08 -8.52
CA SER A 35 7.15 8.65 -8.76
C SER A 35 7.05 7.77 -7.50
N CYS A 36 7.01 8.37 -6.30
CA CYS A 36 6.86 7.63 -5.05
C CYS A 36 5.52 6.88 -4.98
N GLY A 37 4.41 7.47 -5.44
CA GLY A 37 3.12 6.79 -5.51
C GLY A 37 3.12 5.56 -6.42
N LYS A 38 3.75 5.66 -7.60
CA LYS A 38 3.88 4.54 -8.55
C LYS A 38 4.68 3.39 -7.94
N GLU A 39 5.80 3.72 -7.30
CA GLU A 39 6.65 2.72 -6.66
C GLU A 39 5.95 2.08 -5.46
N ALA A 40 5.26 2.88 -4.64
CA ALA A 40 4.49 2.35 -3.52
C ALA A 40 3.36 1.41 -3.97
N LEU A 41 2.68 1.73 -5.08
CA LEU A 41 1.66 0.87 -5.69
C LEU A 41 2.27 -0.46 -6.16
N ARG A 42 3.39 -0.41 -6.89
CA ARG A 42 4.14 -1.60 -7.33
C ARG A 42 4.54 -2.50 -6.15
N VAL A 43 5.02 -1.90 -5.05
CA VAL A 43 5.39 -2.65 -3.85
C VAL A 43 4.19 -3.37 -3.25
N VAL A 44 3.05 -2.69 -3.09
CA VAL A 44 1.82 -3.30 -2.53
C VAL A 44 1.28 -4.40 -3.43
N GLU A 45 1.31 -4.24 -4.75
CA GLU A 45 0.85 -5.25 -5.71
C GLU A 45 1.74 -6.50 -5.75
N THR A 46 3.01 -6.38 -5.40
CA THR A 46 3.98 -7.48 -5.38
C THR A 46 4.08 -8.19 -4.02
N MET A 47 3.28 -7.76 -3.04
CA MET A 47 3.27 -8.39 -1.73
C MET A 47 2.76 -9.83 -1.80
N PRO A 48 3.27 -10.72 -0.93
CA PRO A 48 2.74 -12.07 -0.80
C PRO A 48 1.29 -12.03 -0.29
N ARG A 49 0.64 -13.19 -0.21
CA ARG A 49 -0.71 -13.27 0.37
C ARG A 49 -0.69 -12.81 1.83
N TRP A 50 -1.62 -11.94 2.16
CA TRP A 50 -1.86 -11.46 3.51
C TRP A 50 -2.79 -12.42 4.26
N LEU A 51 -2.76 -12.37 5.58
CA LEU A 51 -3.82 -12.99 6.37
C LEU A 51 -5.10 -12.18 6.19
N PRO A 52 -6.22 -12.79 5.77
CA PRO A 52 -7.48 -12.09 5.64
C PRO A 52 -7.95 -11.62 7.02
N GLY A 53 -8.79 -10.58 7.04
CA GLY A 53 -9.50 -10.24 8.27
C GLY A 53 -10.45 -11.37 8.66
N GLU A 54 -10.67 -11.55 9.95
CA GLU A 54 -11.61 -12.53 10.48
C GLU A 54 -12.73 -11.81 11.24
N ALA A 55 -13.98 -12.20 10.97
CA ALA A 55 -15.13 -11.78 11.75
C ALA A 55 -15.96 -13.02 12.09
N ASN A 56 -16.20 -13.26 13.38
CA ASN A 56 -16.97 -14.40 13.87
C ASN A 56 -16.46 -15.75 13.34
N GLY A 57 -15.14 -15.97 13.28
CA GLY A 57 -14.57 -17.23 12.77
C GLY A 57 -14.55 -17.36 11.24
N HIS A 58 -14.99 -16.33 10.50
CA HIS A 58 -15.07 -16.38 9.03
C HIS A 58 -14.15 -15.34 8.39
N PRO A 59 -13.41 -15.70 7.32
CA PRO A 59 -12.61 -14.75 6.59
C PRO A 59 -13.51 -13.73 5.88
N VAL A 60 -13.19 -12.45 6.07
CA VAL A 60 -13.92 -11.31 5.51
C VAL A 60 -13.00 -10.42 4.69
N LYS A 61 -13.59 -9.77 3.67
CA LYS A 61 -12.89 -8.75 2.90
C LYS A 61 -12.70 -7.53 3.78
N VAL A 62 -11.48 -7.00 3.82
CA VAL A 62 -11.13 -5.85 4.65
C VAL A 62 -10.39 -4.81 3.84
N ARG A 63 -10.77 -3.54 4.03
CA ARG A 63 -10.07 -2.41 3.43
C ARG A 63 -9.01 -1.93 4.41
N PHE A 64 -7.76 -1.89 3.97
CA PHE A 64 -6.64 -1.37 4.74
C PHE A 64 -6.13 -0.06 4.14
N THR A 65 -5.52 0.75 5.00
CA THR A 65 -4.77 1.94 4.62
C THR A 65 -3.35 1.79 5.13
N LEU A 66 -2.37 1.81 4.22
CA LEU A 66 -0.95 1.64 4.53
C LEU A 66 -0.20 2.96 4.28
N PRO A 67 0.39 3.57 5.32
CA PRO A 67 1.30 4.70 5.13
C PRO A 67 2.72 4.21 4.82
N VAL A 68 3.21 4.49 3.61
CA VAL A 68 4.59 4.23 3.19
C VAL A 68 5.43 5.49 3.38
N ARG A 69 6.43 5.42 4.26
CA ARG A 69 7.33 6.54 4.58
C ARG A 69 8.58 6.48 3.69
N PHE A 70 8.77 7.51 2.87
CA PHE A 70 9.99 7.72 2.11
C PHE A 70 10.91 8.65 2.89
N ARG A 71 12.15 8.20 3.13
CA ARG A 71 13.23 8.97 3.76
C ARG A 71 14.44 8.91 2.83
N LEU A 72 15.18 10.02 2.76
CA LEU A 72 16.49 10.04 2.12
C LEU A 72 17.49 9.57 3.17
N GLU A 73 18.35 8.64 2.78
CA GLU A 73 19.56 8.29 3.51
C GLU A 73 20.66 9.31 3.27
#